data_AF-A0A956RF09-F1
#
_entry.id   AF-A0A956RF09-F1
#
_cell.length_a   1.000
_cell.length_b   1.000
_cell.length_c   1.000
_cell.angle_alpha   90.00
_cell.angle_beta   90.00
_cell.angle_gamma   90.00
#
_symmetry.space_group_name_H-M   'P 1'
#
loop_
_entity.id
_entity.type
_entity.pdbx_description
1 polymer ?
#
loop_
_entity_poly.entity_id
_entity_poly.type
_entity_poly.pdbx_seq_one_letter_code
_entity_poly.pdbx_strand_id
1 'polypeptide(L)'
;ALAFSHDGRALAAGSRDHTARVWSIGQDQEAPVLLQHLRGHRGPVQALAFSHDGRALATGSSDHTLRLWDTRSWAPRVIDVGGNGTTHVLFTNDDRALITAAREQAIRMWDMETGTPGAVLRGHRAMITDIALSADGKTLASASRDATVRLWDLESRESRVLAGHTHPAFAVTFSPDSQSVISGADDGTVRVWNDDLPRDEAGLRAWLEQMSSARERDASATRERPRGATLEG
;
A
#
# COMPACT_ATOMS: atom_id res chain seq x y z
N ALA A 1 -1.83 0.58 -13.84
CA ALA A 1 -2.10 0.15 -12.45
C ALA A 1 -3.08 -1.00 -12.43
N LEU A 2 -3.12 -1.77 -11.35
CA LEU A 2 -4.12 -2.80 -11.06
C LEU A 2 -4.63 -2.61 -9.63
N ALA A 3 -5.89 -2.95 -9.37
CA ALA A 3 -6.46 -2.99 -8.03
C ALA A 3 -7.57 -4.05 -7.95
N PHE A 4 -7.57 -4.85 -6.88
CA PHE A 4 -8.70 -5.73 -6.56
C PHE A 4 -9.68 -5.01 -5.65
N SER A 5 -10.98 -5.34 -5.76
CA SER A 5 -11.95 -4.99 -4.72
C SER A 5 -11.65 -5.76 -3.43
N HIS A 6 -12.06 -5.20 -2.29
CA HIS A 6 -11.77 -5.80 -0.99
C HIS A 6 -12.37 -7.21 -0.81
N ASP A 7 -13.52 -7.47 -1.44
CA ASP A 7 -14.16 -8.79 -1.46
C ASP A 7 -13.54 -9.79 -2.46
N GLY A 8 -12.52 -9.36 -3.23
CA GLY A 8 -11.84 -10.17 -4.23
C GLY A 8 -12.67 -10.53 -5.47
N ARG A 9 -13.82 -9.90 -5.68
CA ARG A 9 -14.75 -10.21 -6.78
C ARG A 9 -14.65 -9.30 -7.99
N ALA A 10 -13.87 -8.22 -7.89
CA ALA A 10 -13.60 -7.34 -9.00
C ALA A 10 -12.11 -7.03 -9.13
N LEU A 11 -11.68 -6.81 -10.38
CA LEU A 11 -10.36 -6.32 -10.75
C LEU A 11 -10.53 -5.05 -11.58
N ALA A 12 -9.79 -4.01 -11.26
CA ALA A 12 -9.67 -2.82 -12.08
C ALA A 12 -8.26 -2.74 -12.68
N ALA A 13 -8.15 -2.30 -13.94
CA ALA A 13 -6.88 -2.02 -14.60
C ALA A 13 -6.91 -0.66 -15.27
N GLY A 14 -5.90 0.14 -14.99
CA GLY A 14 -5.67 1.48 -15.53
C GLY A 14 -4.60 1.40 -16.59
N SER A 15 -4.85 2.04 -17.73
CA SER A 15 -4.06 1.86 -18.95
C SER A 15 -3.52 3.18 -19.50
N ARG A 16 -2.49 3.07 -20.35
CA ARG A 16 -1.91 4.20 -21.08
C ARG A 16 -2.83 4.74 -22.17
N ASP A 17 -3.91 4.03 -22.52
CA ASP A 17 -4.98 4.48 -23.43
C ASP A 17 -5.96 5.48 -22.79
N HIS A 18 -5.63 5.99 -21.59
CA HIS A 18 -6.42 6.96 -20.82
C HIS A 18 -7.73 6.39 -20.24
N THR A 19 -7.88 5.07 -20.24
CA THR A 19 -9.06 4.41 -19.69
C THR A 19 -8.70 3.53 -18.51
N ALA A 20 -9.70 3.28 -17.67
CA ALA A 20 -9.70 2.17 -16.75
C ALA A 20 -10.79 1.17 -17.16
N ARG A 21 -10.54 -0.10 -16.91
CA ARG A 21 -11.51 -1.16 -17.15
C ARG A 21 -11.70 -1.94 -15.85
N VAL A 22 -12.93 -2.38 -15.60
CA VAL A 22 -13.29 -3.14 -14.41
C VAL A 22 -13.92 -4.45 -14.84
N TRP A 23 -13.47 -5.55 -14.26
CA TRP A 23 -13.97 -6.88 -14.52
C TRP A 23 -14.50 -7.50 -13.24
N SER A 24 -15.56 -8.29 -13.37
CA SER A 24 -15.96 -9.29 -12.40
C SER A 24 -15.03 -10.48 -12.55
N ILE A 25 -14.58 -11.00 -11.41
CA ILE A 25 -13.77 -12.19 -11.30
C ILE A 25 -14.38 -13.08 -10.21
N GLY A 26 -14.28 -14.39 -10.36
CA GLY A 26 -14.80 -15.34 -9.38
C GLY A 26 -14.20 -16.71 -9.59
N GLN A 27 -14.17 -17.51 -8.52
CA GLN A 27 -13.58 -18.85 -8.55
C GLN A 27 -14.29 -19.78 -9.53
N ASP A 28 -15.60 -19.59 -9.73
CA ASP A 28 -16.44 -20.42 -10.60
C ASP A 28 -16.65 -19.81 -12.01
N GLN A 29 -15.96 -18.72 -12.34
CA GLN A 29 -16.05 -18.11 -13.68
C GLN A 29 -14.94 -18.67 -14.59
N GLU A 30 -15.30 -19.14 -15.78
CA GLU A 30 -14.32 -19.60 -16.78
C GLU A 30 -13.40 -18.47 -17.27
N ALA A 31 -13.89 -17.22 -17.28
CA ALA A 31 -13.12 -16.04 -17.65
C ALA A 31 -13.66 -14.77 -16.97
N PRO A 32 -12.83 -13.73 -16.79
CA PRO A 32 -13.27 -12.43 -16.28
C PRO A 32 -14.33 -11.77 -17.17
N VAL A 33 -15.39 -11.23 -16.58
CA VAL A 33 -16.46 -10.52 -17.30
C VAL A 33 -16.25 -9.01 -17.18
N LEU A 34 -16.13 -8.30 -18.30
CA LEU A 34 -15.99 -6.84 -18.30
C LEU A 34 -17.28 -6.19 -17.76
N LEU A 35 -17.19 -5.53 -16.60
CA LEU A 35 -18.28 -4.79 -15.98
C LEU A 35 -18.33 -3.34 -16.46
N GLN A 36 -17.17 -2.70 -16.59
CA GLN A 36 -17.11 -1.31 -17.03
C GLN A 36 -15.87 -0.95 -17.85
N HIS A 37 -16.06 0.01 -18.73
CA HIS A 37 -15.06 0.76 -19.45
C HIS A 37 -15.13 2.25 -19.07
N LEU A 38 -14.30 2.63 -18.11
CA LEU A 38 -14.26 3.96 -17.51
C LEU A 38 -13.45 4.92 -18.38
N ARG A 39 -14.14 5.91 -18.95
CA ARG A 39 -13.58 6.90 -19.88
C ARG A 39 -13.72 8.32 -19.32
N GLY A 40 -12.77 9.18 -19.67
CA GLY A 40 -12.86 10.62 -19.37
C GLY A 40 -11.52 11.24 -18.97
N HIS A 41 -10.55 10.44 -18.53
CA HIS A 41 -9.19 10.92 -18.37
C HIS A 41 -8.60 11.34 -19.72
N ARG A 42 -7.71 12.32 -19.69
CA ARG A 42 -6.98 12.87 -20.85
C ARG A 42 -5.52 12.42 -20.91
N GLY A 43 -5.11 11.59 -19.96
CA GLY A 43 -3.78 11.01 -19.88
C GLY A 43 -3.81 9.61 -19.25
N PRO A 44 -2.69 8.87 -19.31
CA PRO A 44 -2.58 7.54 -18.74
C PRO A 44 -3.14 7.42 -17.32
N VAL A 45 -3.93 6.37 -17.08
CA VAL A 45 -4.40 6.03 -15.72
C VAL A 45 -3.32 5.23 -15.02
N GLN A 46 -2.69 5.87 -14.03
CA GLN A 46 -1.48 5.36 -13.36
C GLN A 46 -1.75 4.85 -11.95
N ALA A 47 -2.86 5.22 -11.33
CA ALA A 47 -3.22 4.82 -9.98
C ALA A 47 -4.67 4.31 -9.93
N LEU A 48 -4.90 3.27 -9.11
CA LEU A 48 -6.21 2.68 -8.88
C LEU A 48 -6.35 2.24 -7.42
N ALA A 49 -7.50 2.46 -6.82
CA ALA A 49 -7.86 1.87 -5.53
C ALA A 49 -9.38 1.72 -5.41
N PHE A 50 -9.85 0.57 -4.92
CA PHE A 50 -11.23 0.45 -4.43
C PHE A 50 -11.31 0.95 -2.99
N SER A 51 -12.44 1.52 -2.61
CA SER A 51 -12.78 1.72 -1.20
C SER A 51 -13.01 0.39 -0.50
N HIS A 52 -12.79 0.34 0.81
CA HIS A 52 -12.96 -0.87 1.61
C HIS A 52 -14.42 -1.33 1.66
N ASP A 53 -15.36 -0.38 1.68
CA ASP A 53 -16.79 -0.64 1.58
C ASP A 53 -17.26 -1.04 0.17
N GLY A 54 -16.36 -1.00 -0.82
CA GLY A 54 -16.61 -1.38 -2.22
C GLY A 54 -17.53 -0.43 -2.98
N ARG A 55 -17.91 0.72 -2.42
CA ARG A 55 -18.83 1.69 -3.04
C ARG A 55 -18.15 2.66 -3.99
N ALA A 56 -16.84 2.81 -3.89
CA ALA A 56 -16.07 3.72 -4.73
C ALA A 56 -14.87 3.01 -5.38
N LEU A 57 -14.52 3.47 -6.57
CA LEU A 57 -13.23 3.24 -7.22
C LEU A 57 -12.59 4.60 -7.48
N ALA A 58 -11.32 4.77 -7.10
CA ALA A 58 -10.52 5.93 -7.43
C ALA A 58 -9.60 5.61 -8.61
N THR A 59 -9.55 6.50 -9.61
CA THR A 59 -8.59 6.46 -10.72
C THR A 59 -7.75 7.73 -10.71
N GLY A 60 -6.42 7.59 -10.58
CA GLY A 60 -5.47 8.69 -10.70
C GLY A 60 -4.79 8.68 -12.05
N SER A 61 -4.64 9.86 -12.66
CA SER A 61 -4.06 10.01 -13.99
C SER A 61 -2.96 11.07 -14.03
N SER A 62 -2.13 11.00 -15.07
CA SER A 62 -1.17 12.06 -15.40
C SER A 62 -1.82 13.32 -15.99
N ASP A 63 -3.14 13.33 -16.18
CA ASP A 63 -3.89 14.53 -16.56
C ASP A 63 -4.19 15.47 -15.39
N HIS A 64 -3.55 15.23 -14.24
CA HIS A 64 -3.70 16.02 -13.01
C HIS A 64 -5.06 15.89 -12.32
N THR A 65 -5.86 14.90 -12.72
CA THR A 65 -7.14 14.62 -12.09
C THR A 65 -7.15 13.28 -11.39
N LEU A 66 -7.93 13.23 -10.32
CA LEU A 66 -8.46 12.03 -9.73
C LEU A 66 -9.94 11.92 -10.11
N ARG A 67 -10.39 10.75 -10.54
CA ARG A 67 -11.83 10.48 -10.70
C ARG A 67 -12.26 9.44 -9.69
N LEU A 68 -13.35 9.75 -8.99
CA LEU A 68 -14.03 8.86 -8.06
C LEU A 68 -15.29 8.34 -8.74
N TRP A 69 -15.38 7.03 -8.88
CA TRP A 69 -16.47 6.34 -9.54
C TRP A 69 -17.32 5.66 -8.48
N ASP A 70 -18.61 5.99 -8.41
CA ASP A 70 -19.56 5.20 -7.63
C ASP A 70 -19.72 3.82 -8.30
N THR A 71 -19.51 2.71 -7.58
CA THR A 71 -19.46 1.36 -8.19
C THR A 71 -20.83 0.82 -8.57
N ARG A 72 -21.92 1.49 -8.20
CA ARG A 72 -23.29 1.11 -8.57
C ARG A 72 -23.74 1.80 -9.86
N SER A 73 -23.51 3.09 -9.96
CA SER A 73 -23.94 3.96 -11.07
C SER A 73 -22.84 4.23 -12.08
N TRP A 74 -21.57 4.06 -11.68
CA TRP A 74 -20.38 4.44 -12.42
C TRP A 74 -20.34 5.93 -12.82
N ALA A 75 -21.06 6.78 -12.10
CA ALA A 75 -20.99 8.22 -12.27
C ALA A 75 -19.64 8.73 -11.71
N PRO A 76 -18.85 9.47 -12.50
CA PRO A 76 -17.60 10.03 -12.03
C PRO A 76 -17.81 11.37 -11.32
N ARG A 77 -17.21 11.51 -10.14
CA ARG A 77 -16.85 12.80 -9.55
C ARG A 77 -15.38 13.10 -9.90
N VAL A 78 -15.12 14.25 -10.49
CA VAL A 78 -13.76 14.67 -10.85
C VAL A 78 -13.20 15.59 -9.76
N ILE A 79 -11.98 15.29 -9.31
CA ILE A 79 -11.21 16.11 -8.37
C ILE A 79 -9.94 16.55 -9.10
N ASP A 80 -9.73 17.87 -9.17
CA ASP A 80 -8.46 18.43 -9.63
C ASP A 80 -7.46 18.35 -8.47
N VAL A 81 -6.45 17.51 -8.63
CA VAL A 81 -5.42 17.33 -7.61
C VAL A 81 -4.25 18.30 -7.79
N GLY A 82 -4.20 19.01 -8.92
CA GLY A 82 -3.11 19.87 -9.34
C GLY A 82 -1.76 19.14 -9.50
N GLY A 83 -0.71 19.91 -9.79
CA GLY A 83 0.67 19.42 -9.74
C GLY A 83 1.05 18.45 -10.87
N ASN A 84 1.93 17.48 -10.61
CA ASN A 84 2.48 16.54 -11.61
C ASN A 84 1.68 15.23 -11.83
N GLY A 85 0.38 15.22 -11.51
CA GLY A 85 -0.49 14.05 -11.71
C GLY A 85 -0.36 12.99 -10.60
N THR A 86 -1.28 12.03 -10.58
CA THR A 86 -1.38 11.03 -9.48
C THR A 86 -0.77 9.70 -9.91
N THR A 87 0.28 9.26 -9.21
CA THR A 87 0.92 7.96 -9.45
C THR A 87 0.48 6.89 -8.45
N HIS A 88 0.09 7.27 -7.23
CA HIS A 88 -0.47 6.35 -6.24
C HIS A 88 -1.73 6.95 -5.60
N VAL A 89 -2.67 6.07 -5.27
CA VAL A 89 -3.91 6.42 -4.57
C VAL A 89 -4.25 5.31 -3.58
N LEU A 90 -4.66 5.69 -2.38
CA LEU A 90 -5.15 4.79 -1.34
C LEU A 90 -6.38 5.41 -0.67
N PHE A 91 -7.33 4.59 -0.23
CA PHE A 91 -8.35 5.00 0.73
C PHE A 91 -7.82 4.83 2.15
N THR A 92 -8.26 5.67 3.08
CA THR A 92 -8.15 5.35 4.51
C THR A 92 -9.05 4.16 4.85
N ASN A 93 -8.73 3.42 5.91
CA ASN A 93 -9.48 2.20 6.27
C ASN A 93 -10.96 2.47 6.62
N ASP A 94 -11.30 3.71 6.97
CA ASP A 94 -12.67 4.17 7.21
C ASP A 94 -13.35 4.76 5.96
N ASP A 95 -12.67 4.77 4.81
CA ASP A 95 -13.08 5.33 3.52
C ASP A 95 -13.47 6.83 3.55
N ARG A 96 -13.15 7.56 4.64
CA ARG A 96 -13.50 8.98 4.78
C ARG A 96 -12.51 9.91 4.08
N ALA A 97 -11.29 9.44 3.84
CA ALA A 97 -10.28 10.20 3.15
C ALA A 97 -9.56 9.36 2.09
N LEU A 98 -8.95 10.08 1.15
CA LEU A 98 -8.15 9.50 0.09
C LEU A 98 -6.76 10.12 0.13
N ILE A 99 -5.75 9.28 0.03
CA ILE A 99 -4.34 9.64 0.07
C ILE A 99 -3.80 9.52 -1.35
N THR A 100 -3.21 10.59 -1.86
CA THR A 100 -2.55 10.62 -3.17
C THR A 100 -1.07 10.91 -3.02
N ALA A 101 -0.27 10.20 -3.80
CA ALA A 101 1.11 10.57 -4.06
C ALA A 101 1.33 10.75 -5.57
N ALA A 102 2.19 11.71 -5.87
CA ALA A 102 2.55 12.12 -7.23
C ALA A 102 4.05 11.95 -7.43
N ARG A 103 4.55 12.32 -8.61
CA ARG A 103 5.99 12.51 -8.83
C ARG A 103 6.61 13.67 -8.05
N GLU A 104 5.83 14.30 -7.17
CA GLU A 104 6.25 15.38 -6.30
C GLU A 104 6.81 14.86 -4.98
N GLN A 105 7.29 15.79 -4.15
CA GLN A 105 7.83 15.54 -2.82
C GLN A 105 6.75 15.56 -1.71
N ALA A 106 5.48 15.56 -2.09
CA ALA A 106 4.36 15.73 -1.17
C ALA A 106 3.28 14.66 -1.36
N ILE A 107 2.70 14.24 -0.24
CA ILE A 107 1.51 13.39 -0.18
C ILE A 107 0.34 14.28 0.19
N ARG A 108 -0.77 14.17 -0.52
CA ARG A 108 -1.98 14.96 -0.27
C ARG A 108 -3.11 14.07 0.18
N MET A 109 -3.87 14.55 1.15
CA MET A 109 -5.10 13.90 1.62
C MET A 109 -6.31 14.69 1.17
N TRP A 110 -7.36 13.98 0.81
CA TRP A 110 -8.61 14.51 0.27
C TRP A 110 -9.75 14.00 1.11
N ASP A 111 -10.63 14.88 1.53
CA ASP A 111 -11.86 14.51 2.23
C ASP A 111 -12.87 13.95 1.21
N MET A 112 -13.37 12.74 1.42
CA MET A 112 -14.22 12.05 0.44
C MET A 112 -15.66 12.59 0.38
N GLU A 113 -16.14 13.17 1.48
CA GLU A 113 -17.47 13.76 1.56
C GLU A 113 -17.51 15.07 0.75
N THR A 114 -16.62 16.00 1.10
CA THR A 114 -16.55 17.34 0.51
C THR A 114 -15.71 17.40 -0.76
N GLY A 115 -14.82 16.45 -1.01
CA GLY A 115 -13.86 16.44 -2.13
C GLY A 115 -12.82 17.55 -2.04
N THR A 116 -12.64 18.14 -0.86
CA THR A 116 -11.71 19.24 -0.63
C THR A 116 -10.33 18.72 -0.22
N PRO A 117 -9.24 19.48 -0.54
CA PRO A 117 -7.92 19.14 -0.05
C PRO A 117 -7.88 19.31 1.48
N GLY A 118 -7.44 18.25 2.15
CA GLY A 118 -7.15 18.25 3.59
C GLY A 118 -5.67 18.54 3.85
N ALA A 119 -5.00 17.60 4.53
CA ALA A 119 -3.60 17.75 4.91
C ALA A 119 -2.63 17.48 3.75
N VAL A 120 -1.46 18.13 3.81
CA VAL A 120 -0.32 17.86 2.91
C VAL A 120 0.88 17.45 3.75
N LEU A 121 1.38 16.24 3.51
CA LEU A 121 2.55 15.70 4.19
C LEU A 121 3.79 16.04 3.36
N ARG A 122 4.72 16.81 3.96
CA ARG A 122 5.95 17.29 3.32
C ARG A 122 7.17 16.85 4.11
N GLY A 123 8.23 16.47 3.42
CA GLY A 123 9.50 16.13 4.06
C GLY A 123 10.46 15.35 3.17
N HIS A 124 9.95 14.57 2.22
CA HIS A 124 10.80 13.93 1.22
C HIS A 124 11.56 14.98 0.40
N ARG A 125 12.81 14.66 0.06
CA ARG A 125 13.72 15.54 -0.70
C ARG A 125 13.76 15.18 -2.18
N ALA A 126 13.09 14.11 -2.59
CA ALA A 126 12.93 13.71 -3.97
C ALA A 126 11.55 13.06 -4.19
N MET A 127 11.32 12.66 -5.44
CA MET A 127 10.10 12.00 -5.89
C MET A 127 9.69 10.85 -4.97
N ILE A 128 8.43 10.86 -4.50
CA ILE A 128 7.83 9.71 -3.83
C ILE A 128 7.57 8.63 -4.87
N THR A 129 7.99 7.41 -4.57
CA THR A 129 7.95 6.27 -5.50
C THR A 129 6.91 5.25 -5.15
N ASP A 130 6.50 5.19 -3.88
CA ASP A 130 5.47 4.29 -3.40
C ASP A 130 4.92 4.74 -2.04
N ILE A 131 3.70 4.32 -1.71
CA ILE A 131 3.04 4.57 -0.42
C ILE A 131 2.27 3.32 0.04
N ALA A 132 2.21 3.11 1.35
CA ALA A 132 1.43 2.03 1.96
C ALA A 132 0.80 2.50 3.26
N LEU A 133 -0.43 2.07 3.55
CA LEU A 133 -1.12 2.37 4.80
C LEU A 133 -1.02 1.16 5.75
N SER A 134 -0.86 1.42 7.04
CA SER A 134 -0.90 0.38 8.07
C SER A 134 -2.30 -0.24 8.18
N ALA A 135 -2.39 -1.48 8.65
CA ALA A 135 -3.66 -2.20 8.82
C ALA A 135 -4.59 -1.52 9.85
N ASP A 136 -4.04 -0.80 10.82
CA ASP A 136 -4.83 0.02 11.76
C ASP A 136 -5.23 1.39 11.19
N GLY A 137 -4.73 1.77 10.01
CA GLY A 137 -5.05 3.00 9.30
C GLY A 137 -4.42 4.26 9.89
N LYS A 138 -3.55 4.15 10.90
CA LYS A 138 -2.99 5.31 11.62
C LYS A 138 -1.69 5.81 11.04
N THR A 139 -0.92 4.93 10.42
CA THR A 139 0.43 5.22 9.92
C THR A 139 0.50 5.03 8.41
N LEU A 140 1.01 6.04 7.71
CA LEU A 140 1.37 5.91 6.30
C LEU A 140 2.88 5.73 6.16
N ALA A 141 3.33 4.78 5.36
CA ALA A 141 4.70 4.66 4.94
C ALA A 141 4.87 5.20 3.52
N SER A 142 5.98 5.87 3.24
CA SER A 142 6.33 6.33 1.88
C SER A 142 7.80 6.06 1.56
N ALA A 143 8.05 5.54 0.36
CA ALA A 143 9.38 5.37 -0.21
C ALA A 143 9.70 6.51 -1.19
N SER A 144 10.98 6.86 -1.32
CA SER A 144 11.40 7.96 -2.19
C SER A 144 12.76 7.73 -2.85
N ARG A 145 12.94 8.46 -3.96
CA ARG A 145 14.24 8.62 -4.64
C ARG A 145 15.31 9.33 -3.81
N ASP A 146 14.97 9.87 -2.64
CA ASP A 146 15.94 10.43 -1.70
C ASP A 146 16.64 9.36 -0.84
N ALA A 147 16.47 8.08 -1.19
CA ALA A 147 17.00 6.92 -0.49
C ALA A 147 16.46 6.75 0.94
N THR A 148 15.31 7.36 1.26
CA THR A 148 14.66 7.20 2.56
C THR A 148 13.27 6.59 2.45
N VAL A 149 12.87 5.94 3.53
CA VAL A 149 11.47 5.65 3.83
C VAL A 149 11.01 6.59 4.94
N ARG A 150 9.80 7.09 4.89
CA ARG A 150 9.20 7.88 5.97
C ARG A 150 7.93 7.23 6.49
N LEU A 151 7.75 7.26 7.80
CA LEU A 151 6.51 6.92 8.46
C LEU A 151 5.83 8.20 8.90
N TRP A 152 4.55 8.35 8.57
CA TRP A 152 3.72 9.50 8.87
C TRP A 152 2.61 9.09 9.80
N ASP A 153 2.51 9.76 10.94
CA ASP A 153 1.32 9.66 11.77
C ASP A 153 0.21 10.50 11.12
N LEU A 154 -0.92 9.87 10.79
CA LEU A 154 -2.00 10.54 10.07
C LEU A 154 -2.84 11.45 10.96
N GLU A 155 -2.74 11.37 12.29
CA GLU A 155 -3.43 12.26 13.22
C GLU A 155 -2.58 13.52 13.47
N SER A 156 -1.36 13.34 13.96
CA SER A 156 -0.44 14.45 14.31
C SER A 156 0.24 15.09 13.10
N ARG A 157 0.30 14.38 11.97
CA ARG A 157 1.01 14.78 10.72
C ARG A 157 2.53 14.80 10.87
N GLU A 158 3.06 14.29 11.97
CA GLU A 158 4.49 14.17 12.17
C GLU A 158 5.08 13.03 11.35
N SER A 159 6.37 13.11 11.08
CA SER A 159 7.08 12.10 10.29
C SER A 159 8.35 11.61 10.97
N ARG A 160 8.57 10.30 10.94
CA ARG A 160 9.84 9.66 11.30
C ARG A 160 10.55 9.20 10.04
N VAL A 161 11.85 9.49 9.94
CA VAL A 161 12.69 9.06 8.81
C VAL A 161 13.35 7.72 9.15
N LEU A 162 13.24 6.78 8.22
CA LEU A 162 13.96 5.51 8.23
C LEU A 162 15.11 5.63 7.21
N ALA A 163 16.30 5.93 7.72
CA ALA A 163 17.51 6.09 6.93
C ALA A 163 18.31 4.79 6.93
N GLY A 164 18.87 4.41 5.78
CA GLY A 164 19.74 3.23 5.67
C GLY A 164 19.94 2.74 4.25
N HIS A 165 18.98 2.97 3.35
CA HIS A 165 19.21 2.74 1.93
C HIS A 165 20.27 3.71 1.39
N THR A 166 21.10 3.23 0.48
CA THR A 166 22.16 4.03 -0.15
C THR A 166 21.77 4.56 -1.53
N HIS A 167 20.69 4.04 -2.08
CA HIS A 167 20.11 4.39 -3.38
C HIS A 167 18.58 4.52 -3.25
N PRO A 168 17.88 5.06 -4.26
CA PRO A 168 16.42 5.22 -4.24
C PRO A 168 15.65 4.02 -3.70
N ALA A 169 14.78 4.25 -2.71
CA ALA A 169 13.76 3.29 -2.34
C ALA A 169 12.64 3.35 -3.38
N PHE A 170 12.07 2.21 -3.78
CA PHE A 170 11.06 2.12 -4.83
C PHE A 170 9.79 1.39 -4.43
N ALA A 171 9.82 0.62 -3.34
CA ALA A 171 8.67 -0.11 -2.84
C ALA A 171 8.63 -0.03 -1.32
N VAL A 172 7.43 0.06 -0.76
CA VAL A 172 7.22 -0.01 0.70
C VAL A 172 5.92 -0.73 1.03
N THR A 173 5.92 -1.52 2.10
CA THR A 173 4.70 -2.16 2.61
C THR A 173 4.79 -2.38 4.11
N PHE A 174 3.65 -2.55 4.76
CA PHE A 174 3.56 -2.98 6.15
C PHE A 174 3.45 -4.51 6.25
N SER A 175 3.91 -5.07 7.35
CA SER A 175 3.49 -6.40 7.79
C SER A 175 1.99 -6.38 8.15
N PRO A 176 1.28 -7.52 8.08
CA PRO A 176 -0.16 -7.58 8.39
C PRO A 176 -0.53 -7.09 9.79
N ASP A 177 0.37 -7.23 10.76
CA ASP A 177 0.23 -6.75 12.15
C ASP A 177 0.63 -5.28 12.35
N SER A 178 1.05 -4.60 11.28
CA SER A 178 1.56 -3.22 11.26
C SER A 178 2.78 -2.96 12.16
N GLN A 179 3.45 -3.99 12.67
CA GLN A 179 4.62 -3.83 13.54
C GLN A 179 5.92 -3.62 12.78
N SER A 180 5.96 -4.02 11.50
CA SER A 180 7.12 -3.91 10.65
C SER A 180 6.78 -3.21 9.34
N VAL A 181 7.77 -2.52 8.79
CA VAL A 181 7.76 -1.93 7.45
C VAL A 181 8.84 -2.62 6.64
N ILE A 182 8.54 -2.97 5.40
CA ILE A 182 9.49 -3.58 4.48
C ILE A 182 9.68 -2.63 3.31
N SER A 183 10.93 -2.38 2.92
CA SER A 183 11.24 -1.56 1.75
C SER A 183 12.25 -2.22 0.83
N GLY A 184 12.10 -1.98 -0.48
CA GLY A 184 13.06 -2.38 -1.50
C GLY A 184 13.65 -1.17 -2.20
N ALA A 185 14.95 -1.22 -2.53
CA ALA A 185 15.68 -0.11 -3.13
C ALA A 185 16.63 -0.54 -4.26
N ASP A 186 17.10 0.45 -5.03
CA ASP A 186 18.07 0.28 -6.13
C ASP A 186 19.46 -0.14 -5.66
N ASP A 187 19.73 -0.10 -4.35
CA ASP A 187 20.98 -0.58 -3.78
C ASP A 187 21.05 -2.12 -3.73
N GLY A 188 20.05 -2.80 -4.30
CA GLY A 188 19.94 -4.24 -4.34
C GLY A 188 19.46 -4.86 -3.03
N THR A 189 19.03 -4.05 -2.06
CA THR A 189 18.62 -4.54 -0.73
C THR A 189 17.11 -4.44 -0.49
N VAL A 190 16.61 -5.40 0.28
CA VAL A 190 15.33 -5.30 0.97
C VAL A 190 15.63 -5.10 2.46
N ARG A 191 15.00 -4.09 3.07
CA ARG A 191 15.15 -3.78 4.49
C ARG A 191 13.85 -4.02 5.23
N VAL A 192 13.96 -4.56 6.43
CA VAL A 192 12.87 -4.67 7.40
C VAL A 192 13.14 -3.66 8.50
N TRP A 193 12.14 -2.83 8.80
CA TRP A 193 12.17 -1.82 9.83
C TRP A 193 11.09 -2.16 10.84
N ASN A 194 11.46 -2.36 12.09
CA ASN A 194 10.53 -2.43 13.20
C ASN A 194 11.20 -1.72 14.39
N ASP A 195 10.45 -1.47 15.45
CA ASP A 195 11.02 -0.83 16.64
C ASP A 195 11.87 -1.80 17.49
N ASP A 196 11.75 -3.11 17.27
CA ASP A 196 12.44 -4.17 18.02
C ASP A 196 13.79 -4.62 17.39
N LEU A 197 14.03 -4.35 16.11
CA LEU A 197 15.26 -4.75 15.43
C LEU A 197 16.38 -3.86 15.95
N PRO A 198 17.46 -4.47 16.43
CA PRO A 198 18.59 -3.70 16.89
C PRO A 198 19.14 -2.86 15.74
N ARG A 199 19.44 -1.60 16.04
CA ARG A 199 19.78 -0.57 15.05
C ARG A 199 21.20 -0.72 14.49
N ASP A 200 21.98 -1.65 15.01
CA ASP A 200 23.33 -1.97 14.57
C ASP A 200 23.47 -3.44 14.15
N GLU A 201 24.49 -3.72 13.35
CA GLU A 201 24.74 -5.05 12.77
C GLU A 201 24.96 -6.12 13.84
N ALA A 202 25.59 -5.76 14.97
CA ALA A 202 25.88 -6.69 16.06
C ALA A 202 24.60 -7.14 16.76
N GLY A 203 23.71 -6.21 17.06
CA GLY A 203 22.42 -6.50 17.63
C GLY A 203 21.53 -7.26 16.65
N LEU A 204 21.53 -6.91 15.36
CA LEU A 204 20.78 -7.63 14.35
C LEU A 204 21.22 -9.10 14.27
N ARG A 205 22.54 -9.36 14.30
CA ARG A 205 23.09 -10.72 14.35
C ARG A 205 22.65 -11.47 15.62
N ALA A 206 22.74 -10.83 16.79
CA ALA A 206 22.32 -11.43 18.05
C ALA A 206 20.82 -11.76 18.10
N TRP A 207 19.98 -10.88 17.54
CA TRP A 207 18.54 -11.09 17.41
C TRP A 207 18.23 -12.26 16.46
N LEU A 208 18.92 -12.34 15.31
CA LEU A 208 18.78 -13.45 14.36
C LEU A 208 19.18 -14.79 14.99
N GLU A 209 20.29 -14.83 15.73
CA GLU A 209 20.74 -16.02 16.46
C GLU A 209 19.69 -16.49 17.48
N GLN A 210 19.14 -15.55 18.29
CA GLN A 210 18.07 -15.87 19.24
C GLN A 210 16.82 -16.43 18.56
N MET A 211 16.42 -15.85 17.42
CA MET A 211 15.27 -16.30 16.65
C MET A 211 15.46 -17.69 16.03
N SER A 212 16.66 -18.00 15.51
CA SER A 212 16.97 -19.35 15.01
C SER A 212 16.92 -20.39 16.14
N SER A 213 17.50 -20.08 17.30
CA SER A 213 17.49 -20.98 18.45
C SER A 213 16.11 -21.16 19.08
N ALA A 214 15.21 -20.17 18.96
CA ALA A 214 13.81 -20.31 19.39
C ALA A 214 13.03 -21.27 18.47
N ARG A 215 13.18 -21.13 17.15
CA ARG A 215 12.52 -22.02 16.17
C ARG A 215 12.99 -23.47 16.28
N GLU A 216 14.27 -23.70 16.55
CA GLU A 216 14.81 -25.05 16.75
C GLU A 216 14.28 -25.70 18.03
N ARG A 217 14.11 -24.92 19.11
CA ARG A 217 13.52 -25.41 20.37
C ARG A 217 12.06 -25.79 20.21
N ASP A 218 11.26 -24.99 19.52
CA ASP A 218 9.85 -25.33 19.23
C ASP A 218 9.73 -26.56 18.31
N ALA A 219 10.63 -26.69 17.33
CA ALA A 219 10.68 -27.87 16.47
C ALA A 219 11.06 -29.14 17.26
N SER A 220 11.98 -29.05 18.24
CA SER A 220 12.33 -30.17 19.13
C SER A 220 11.21 -30.54 20.10
N ALA A 221 10.51 -29.55 20.68
CA ALA A 221 9.40 -29.79 21.61
C ALA A 221 8.19 -30.45 20.93
N THR A 222 7.98 -30.17 19.64
CA THR A 222 6.94 -30.83 18.83
C THR A 222 7.31 -32.28 18.50
N ARG A 223 8.61 -32.61 18.47
CA ARG A 223 9.14 -33.93 18.15
C ARG A 223 9.18 -34.89 19.35
N GLU A 224 9.22 -34.35 20.57
CA GLU A 224 9.28 -35.12 21.82
C GLU A 224 7.92 -35.52 22.42
N ARG A 225 6.78 -35.17 21.80
CA ARG A 225 5.49 -35.77 22.22
C ARG A 225 5.52 -37.28 21.97
N PRO A 226 5.49 -38.15 23.00
CA PRO A 226 5.54 -39.59 22.78
C PRO A 226 4.24 -40.05 22.12
N ARG A 227 4.35 -40.73 20.97
CA ARG A 227 3.28 -41.60 20.47
C ARG A 227 3.29 -42.88 21.30
N GLY A 228 2.49 -42.93 22.35
CA GLY A 228 2.10 -44.16 23.04
C GLY A 228 0.72 -43.95 23.67
N ALA A 229 -0.27 -44.82 23.54
CA ALA A 229 -0.22 -46.25 23.28
C ALA A 229 -1.45 -46.71 22.47
N THR A 230 -1.20 -47.50 21.43
CA THR A 230 -2.07 -48.61 21.04
C THR A 230 -1.58 -49.84 21.78
N LEU A 231 -2.46 -50.48 22.56
CA LEU A 231 -2.34 -51.90 22.88
C LEU A 231 -3.72 -52.53 22.64
N GLU A 232 -3.75 -53.39 21.63
CA GLU A 232 -4.82 -54.35 21.35
C GLU A 232 -4.86 -55.45 22.43
N GLY A 233 -6.03 -56.10 22.57
CA GLY A 233 -6.23 -57.32 23.35
C GLY A 233 -7.67 -57.48 23.80
#